data_AF-A0A968Y7E3-F1
#
_entry.id   AF-A0A968Y7E3-F1
#
_cell.length_a   1.000
_cell.length_b   1.000
_cell.length_c   1.000
_cell.angle_alpha   90.00
_cell.angle_beta   90.00
_cell.angle_gamma   90.00
#
_symmetry.space_group_name_H-M   'P 1'
#
loop_
_entity.id
_entity.type
_entity.pdbx_description
1 polymer ?
#
loop_
_entity_poly.entity_id
_entity_poly.type
_entity_poly.pdbx_seq_one_letter_code
_entity_poly.pdbx_strand_id
1 'polypeptide(L)' 'MRLAELGEPLVQGEDVRQVQQALIAAGFDIEADGIFGKGTDRAVRQFQQQKGLTVDGIVGDETRRILGVETQ' A
#
# COMPACT_ATOMS: atom_id res chain seq x y z
N MET A 1 -4.06 -25.39 3.20
CA MET A 1 -2.73 -24.73 3.21
C MET A 1 -2.97 -23.26 3.51
N ARG A 2 -2.48 -22.75 4.65
CA ARG A 2 -2.73 -21.38 5.12
C ARG A 2 -1.48 -20.55 4.83
N LEU A 3 -1.52 -19.75 3.76
CA LEU A 3 -0.44 -18.82 3.36
C LEU A 3 -0.70 -17.46 4.02
N ALA A 4 -0.41 -17.35 5.32
CA ALA A 4 -0.58 -16.10 6.07
C ALA A 4 0.61 -15.89 7.01
N GLU A 5 1.82 -15.77 6.46
CA GLU A 5 3.05 -15.37 7.20
C GLU A 5 4.00 -14.54 6.32
N LEU A 6 3.46 -13.55 5.60
CA LEU A 6 4.19 -12.41 5.07
C LEU A 6 3.34 -11.19 5.42
N GLY A 7 3.95 -10.15 6.02
CA GLY A 7 3.30 -9.02 6.70
C GLY A 7 1.92 -8.67 6.15
N GLU A 8 0.92 -8.73 7.03
CA GLU A 8 -0.50 -8.88 6.68
C GLU A 8 -0.89 -8.06 5.44
N PRO A 9 -1.14 -8.69 4.28
CA PRO A 9 -1.63 -7.99 3.12
C PRO A 9 -2.96 -7.37 3.53
N LEU A 10 -3.03 -6.03 3.51
CA LEU A 10 -4.21 -5.19 3.80
C LEU A 10 -5.51 -6.03 3.70
N VAL A 11 -5.99 -6.51 4.85
CA VAL A 11 -6.89 -7.68 4.90
C VAL A 11 -8.31 -7.30 4.45
N GLN A 12 -8.58 -6.01 4.25
CA GLN A 12 -9.86 -5.50 3.80
C GLN A 12 -9.69 -4.49 2.67
N GLY A 13 -10.57 -4.57 1.68
CA GLY A 13 -10.55 -3.65 0.53
C GLY A 13 -10.76 -2.17 0.87
N GLU A 14 -11.12 -1.85 2.12
CA GLU A 14 -11.15 -0.47 2.62
C GLU A 14 -9.74 0.05 2.92
N ASP A 15 -8.88 -0.73 3.58
CA ASP A 15 -7.48 -0.37 3.81
C ASP A 15 -6.73 -0.21 2.49
N VAL A 16 -6.99 -1.11 1.54
CA VAL A 16 -6.42 -1.03 0.19
C VAL A 16 -6.87 0.24 -0.51
N ARG A 17 -8.15 0.62 -0.41
CA ARG A 17 -8.65 1.88 -0.99
C ARG A 17 -7.96 3.09 -0.39
N GLN A 18 -7.80 3.13 0.93
CA GLN A 18 -7.16 4.27 1.59
C GLN A 18 -5.69 4.40 1.15
N VAL A 19 -4.97 3.28 1.03
CA VAL A 19 -3.61 3.28 0.48
C VAL A 19 -3.58 3.72 -0.98
N GLN A 20 -4.49 3.21 -1.81
CA GLN A 20 -4.58 3.61 -3.21
C GLN A 20 -4.88 5.11 -3.34
N GLN A 21 -5.79 5.65 -2.53
CA GLN A 21 -6.09 7.09 -2.46
C GLN A 21 -4.86 7.91 -2.05
N ALA A 22 -4.10 7.46 -1.04
CA ALA A 22 -2.88 8.13 -0.63
C ALA A 22 -1.79 8.09 -1.73
N LEU A 23 -1.69 6.99 -2.48
CA LEU A 23 -0.80 6.88 -3.63
C LEU A 23 -1.24 7.80 -4.77
N ILE A 24 -2.53 7.90 -5.06
CA ILE A 24 -3.06 8.85 -6.04
C ILE A 24 -2.73 10.29 -5.62
N ALA A 25 -2.92 10.62 -4.34
CA ALA A 25 -2.54 11.92 -3.79
C ALA A 25 -1.02 12.19 -3.85
N ALA A 26 -0.20 11.14 -3.78
CA ALA A 26 1.25 11.21 -3.98
C ALA A 26 1.66 11.31 -5.47
N GLY A 27 0.71 11.29 -6.41
CA GLY A 27 0.95 11.47 -7.85
C GLY A 27 1.06 10.17 -8.64
N PHE A 28 0.64 9.03 -8.09
CA PHE A 28 0.62 7.76 -8.81
C PHE A 28 -0.69 7.59 -9.60
N ASP A 29 -0.58 7.17 -10.86
CA ASP A 29 -1.71 6.88 -11.73
C ASP A 29 -2.17 5.41 -11.52
N ILE A 30 -3.06 5.20 -10.54
CA ILE A 30 -3.68 3.91 -10.23
C ILE A 30 -5.17 4.09 -9.91
N GLU A 31 -5.94 3.00 -9.96
CA GLU A 31 -7.34 2.99 -9.53
C GLU A 31 -7.46 2.63 -8.04
N ALA A 32 -8.34 3.31 -7.32
CA ALA A 32 -8.69 2.99 -5.93
C ALA A 32 -9.87 1.99 -5.87
N ASP A 33 -9.66 0.80 -6.44
CA ASP A 33 -10.65 -0.28 -6.55
C ASP A 33 -10.78 -1.13 -5.27
N GLY A 34 -9.88 -0.93 -4.30
CA GLY A 34 -9.77 -1.75 -3.09
C GLY A 34 -9.15 -3.12 -3.30
N ILE A 35 -8.50 -3.34 -4.45
CA ILE A 35 -7.84 -4.59 -4.81
C ILE A 35 -6.34 -4.34 -4.90
N PHE A 36 -5.57 -5.06 -4.10
CA PHE A 36 -4.11 -4.96 -4.14
C PHE A 36 -3.56 -5.72 -5.35
N GLY A 37 -3.64 -5.10 -6.52
CA GLY A 37 -3.16 -5.64 -7.78
C GLY A 37 -1.71 -5.26 -8.10
N LYS A 38 -1.23 -5.68 -9.28
CA LYS A 38 0.12 -5.35 -9.78
C LYS A 38 0.36 -3.83 -9.92
N GLY A 39 -0.70 -3.07 -10.24
CA GLY A 39 -0.61 -1.61 -10.31
C GLY A 39 -0.33 -0.99 -8.94
N THR A 40 -1.07 -1.42 -7.92
CA THR A 40 -0.88 -0.97 -6.53
C THR A 40 0.48 -1.41 -5.99
N ASP A 41 0.91 -2.66 -6.19
CA ASP A 41 2.26 -3.11 -5.81
C ASP A 41 3.36 -2.21 -6.40
N ARG A 42 3.26 -1.89 -7.69
CA ARG A 42 4.24 -1.02 -8.37
C ARG A 42 4.23 0.40 -7.80
N ALA A 43 3.07 0.96 -7.52
CA ALA A 43 2.94 2.28 -6.92
C ALA A 43 3.50 2.30 -5.50
N VAL A 44 3.22 1.29 -4.68
CA VAL A 44 3.79 1.14 -3.33
C VAL A 44 5.30 1.07 -3.37
N ARG A 45 5.88 0.23 -4.24
CA ARG A 45 7.34 0.11 -4.37
C ARG A 45 8.00 1.43 -4.77
N GLN A 46 7.40 2.13 -5.74
CA GLN A 46 7.92 3.44 -6.15
C GLN A 46 7.78 4.49 -5.05
N PHE A 47 6.68 4.48 -4.31
CA PHE A 47 6.50 5.36 -3.15
C PHE A 47 7.55 5.09 -2.07
N GLN A 48 7.75 3.81 -1.72
CA GLN A 48 8.78 3.38 -0.77
C GLN A 48 10.16 3.85 -1.24
N GLN A 49 10.48 3.69 -2.52
CA GLN A 49 11.74 4.17 -3.09
C GLN A 49 11.89 5.69 -2.99
N GLN A 50 10.85 6.46 -3.31
CA GLN A 50 10.86 7.93 -3.22
C GLN A 50 10.99 8.44 -1.79
N LYS A 51 10.46 7.69 -0.81
CA LYS A 51 10.50 8.05 0.61
C LYS A 51 11.70 7.47 1.36
N GLY A 52 12.56 6.70 0.69
CA GLY A 52 13.74 6.08 1.30
C GLY A 52 13.40 4.91 2.24
N LEU A 53 12.26 4.26 2.03
CA LEU A 53 11.81 3.08 2.77
C LEU A 53 12.36 1.79 2.16
N THR A 54 12.26 0.71 2.93
CA THR A 54 12.46 -0.65 2.41
C THR A 54 11.47 -0.90 1.27
N VAL A 55 11.98 -1.18 0.07
CA VAL A 55 11.18 -1.39 -1.14
C VAL A 55 10.72 -2.85 -1.23
N ASP A 56 9.89 -3.27 -0.29
CA ASP A 56 9.35 -4.63 -0.23
C ASP A 56 7.99 -4.77 -0.96
N GLY A 57 7.32 -3.65 -1.26
CA GLY A 57 5.96 -3.62 -1.82
C GLY A 57 4.88 -3.94 -0.78
N ILE A 58 5.23 -3.98 0.51
CA ILE A 58 4.33 -4.31 1.61
C ILE A 58 3.93 -3.01 2.32
N VAL A 59 2.63 -2.82 2.49
CA VAL A 59 2.09 -1.64 3.18
C VAL A 59 2.00 -1.90 4.68
N GLY A 60 3.16 -1.99 5.32
CA GLY A 60 3.30 -2.08 6.78
C GLY A 60 3.11 -0.72 7.47
N ASP A 61 3.17 -0.71 8.80
CA ASP A 61 2.95 0.48 9.64
C ASP A 61 3.76 1.70 9.21
N GLU A 62 5.04 1.51 8.85
CA GLU A 62 5.91 2.61 8.42
C GLU A 62 5.45 3.22 7.08
N THR A 63 5.07 2.37 6.13
CA THR A 63 4.52 2.83 4.84
C THR A 63 3.19 3.55 5.06
N ARG A 64 2.31 3.03 5.94
CA ARG A 64 1.02 3.64 6.29
C ARG A 64 1.19 5.00 6.96
N ARG A 65 2.10 5.12 7.92
CA ARG A 65 2.42 6.40 8.60
C ARG A 65 2.84 7.49 7.62
N ILE A 66 3.66 7.14 6.62
CA ILE A 66 4.17 8.12 5.65
C ILE A 66 3.11 8.45 4.59
N LEU A 67 2.25 7.50 4.25
CA LEU A 67 1.07 7.73 3.42
C LEU A 67 -0.03 8.52 4.16
N GLY A 68 0.06 8.67 5.49
CA GLY A 68 -0.96 9.33 6.29
C GLY A 68 -2.24 8.51 6.46
N VAL A 69 -2.14 7.18 6.35
CA VAL A 69 -3.26 6.25 6.52
C VAL A 69 -3.22 5.72 7.94
N GLU A 70 -4.11 6.19 8.80
CA GLU A 70 -4.36 5.61 10.12
C GLU A 70 -5.52 4.62 10.01
N THR A 71 -5.21 3.33 10.12
CA THR A 71 -6.24 2.31 10.34
C THR A 71 -6.78 2.47 11.76
N GLN A 72 -8.09 2.72 11.87
CA GLN A 72 -8.81 2.75 13.15
C GLN A 72 -9.02 1.36 13.74
#